data_AF-A0A1M3P4R4-F1
#
_entry.id   AF-A0A1M3P4R4-F1
#
_cell.length_a   1.000
_cell.length_b   1.000
_cell.length_c   1.000
_cell.angle_alpha   90.00
_cell.angle_beta   90.00
_cell.angle_gamma   90.00
#
_symmetry.space_group_name_H-M   'P 1'
#
loop_
_entity.id
_entity.type
_entity.pdbx_description
1 polymer ?
#
loop_
_entity_poly.entity_id
_entity_poly.type
_entity_poly.pdbx_seq_one_letter_code
_entity_poly.pdbx_strand_id
1 'polypeptide(L)'
;MALVVALLLLVVITLVGLAAVRGTIMQQKMAANLFDRQVAFQSAEAAMRAATARIASNPGDIARNCQAGGVFCQGNPFDDPNLDTTKIMSVDTGQFDAGTLAASQPQYVIENMGNWYNPSTSTGFGQSANSHNYGAQGTSTTAVYYRVTARSGNPAVVGERAVVVLQAMVKQG
;
A
#
# COMPACT_ATOMS: atom_id res chain seq x y z
N MET A 1 19.58 17.60 62.42
CA MET A 1 19.77 18.24 61.09
C MET A 1 20.14 17.25 59.98
N ALA A 2 20.88 16.16 60.26
CA ALA A 2 21.25 15.15 59.26
C ALA A 2 20.06 14.49 58.52
N LEU A 3 18.96 14.19 59.22
CA LEU A 3 17.73 13.62 58.62
C LEU A 3 17.13 14.50 57.52
N VAL A 4 17.16 15.83 57.70
CA VAL A 4 16.60 16.79 56.74
C VAL A 4 17.46 16.82 55.47
N VAL A 5 18.78 16.82 55.62
CA VAL A 5 19.72 16.79 54.49
C VAL A 5 19.61 15.48 53.71
N ALA A 6 19.49 14.34 54.41
CA ALA A 6 19.30 13.04 53.77
C ALA A 6 18.00 12.97 52.95
N LEU A 7 16.90 13.50 53.48
CA LEU A 7 15.62 13.57 52.76
C LEU A 7 15.70 14.48 51.53
N LEU A 8 16.35 15.64 51.63
CA LEU A 8 16.54 16.55 50.49
C LEU A 8 17.34 15.90 49.37
N LEU A 9 18.44 15.21 49.70
CA LEU A 9 19.25 14.51 48.70
C LEU A 9 18.49 13.37 48.04
N LEU A 10 17.70 12.60 48.80
CA LEU A 10 16.85 11.55 48.25
C LEU A 10 15.83 12.14 47.27
N VAL A 11 15.17 13.24 47.61
CA VAL A 11 14.21 13.92 46.72
C VAL A 11 14.88 14.39 45.43
N VAL A 12 16.05 15.03 45.51
CA VAL A 12 16.78 15.49 44.31
C VAL A 12 17.11 14.32 43.38
N ILE A 13 17.61 13.20 43.94
CA ILE A 13 17.94 12.01 43.14
C ILE A 13 16.67 11.41 42.50
N THR A 14 15.55 11.36 43.23
CA THR A 14 14.28 10.85 42.67
C THR A 14 13.75 11.72 41.53
N LEU A 15 13.86 13.04 41.62
CA LEU A 15 13.42 13.96 40.56
C LEU A 15 14.28 13.82 39.30
N VAL A 16 15.60 13.68 39.45
CA VAL A 16 16.51 13.40 38.32
C VAL A 16 16.20 12.05 37.69
N GLY A 17 15.97 11.02 38.51
CA GLY A 17 15.55 9.69 38.05
C GLY A 17 14.24 9.73 37.26
N LEU A 18 13.23 10.45 37.76
CA LEU A 18 11.93 10.58 37.08
C LEU A 18 12.04 11.34 35.75
N ALA A 19 12.87 12.39 35.70
CA ALA A 19 13.13 13.13 34.46
C ALA A 19 13.75 12.23 33.38
N ALA A 20 14.71 11.37 33.74
CA ALA A 20 15.30 10.40 32.82
C ALA A 20 14.27 9.38 32.30
N VAL A 21 13.40 8.85 33.18
CA VAL A 21 12.35 7.88 32.81
C VAL A 21 11.30 8.49 31.86
N ARG A 22 10.96 9.77 32.03
CA ARG A 22 10.03 10.44 31.09
C ARG A 22 10.59 10.48 29.67
N GLY A 23 11.91 10.68 29.52
CA GLY A 23 12.59 10.63 28.23
C GLY A 23 12.50 9.25 27.57
N THR A 24 12.78 8.19 28.33
CA THR A 24 12.73 6.81 27.80
C THR A 24 11.32 6.39 27.41
N ILE A 25 10.29 6.79 28.17
CA ILE A 25 8.88 6.51 27.83
C ILE A 25 8.51 7.15 26.48
N MET A 26 8.95 8.38 26.23
CA MET A 26 8.65 9.05 24.96
C MET A 26 9.33 8.33 23.78
N GLN A 27 10.60 7.93 23.95
CA GLN A 27 11.32 7.13 22.97
C GLN A 27 10.66 5.77 22.72
N GLN A 28 10.17 5.10 23.76
CA GLN A 28 9.45 3.84 23.64
C GLN A 28 8.14 4.00 22.86
N LYS A 29 7.38 5.07 23.10
CA LYS A 29 6.15 5.36 22.32
C LYS A 29 6.45 5.61 20.85
N MET A 30 7.50 6.38 20.55
CA MET A 30 7.95 6.59 19.17
C MET A 30 8.37 5.28 18.50
N ALA A 31 9.14 4.44 19.20
CA ALA A 31 9.57 3.13 18.69
C ALA A 31 8.38 2.20 18.44
N ALA A 32 7.38 2.19 19.34
CA ALA A 32 6.16 1.41 19.17
C ALA A 32 5.35 1.85 17.93
N ASN A 33 5.19 3.16 17.73
CA ASN A 33 4.49 3.69 16.55
C ASN A 33 5.22 3.38 15.23
N LEU A 34 6.56 3.45 15.24
CA LEU A 34 7.36 3.07 14.07
C LEU A 34 7.24 1.58 13.77
N PHE A 35 7.27 0.74 14.80
CA PHE A 35 7.08 -0.70 14.66
C PHE A 35 5.70 -1.05 14.08
N ASP A 36 4.62 -0.47 14.61
CA ASP A 36 3.26 -0.69 14.10
C ASP A 36 3.11 -0.27 12.63
N ARG A 37 3.70 0.89 12.26
CA ARG A 37 3.74 1.34 10.86
C ARG A 37 4.53 0.39 9.95
N GLN A 38 5.63 -0.20 10.43
CA GLN A 38 6.41 -1.18 9.66
C GLN A 38 5.63 -2.47 9.43
N VAL A 39 4.92 -2.96 10.46
CA VAL A 39 4.04 -4.15 10.32
C VAL A 39 2.92 -3.87 9.31
N ALA A 40 2.28 -2.70 9.40
CA ALA A 40 1.27 -2.29 8.44
C ALA A 40 1.82 -2.17 7.00
N PHE A 41 3.06 -1.69 6.84
CA PHE A 41 3.69 -1.63 5.52
C PHE A 41 3.94 -3.02 4.93
N GLN A 42 4.43 -3.96 5.73
CA GLN A 42 4.64 -5.35 5.30
C GLN A 42 3.31 -6.02 4.89
N SER A 43 2.23 -5.80 5.62
CA SER A 43 0.92 -6.35 5.24
C SER A 43 0.38 -5.70 3.97
N ALA A 44 0.57 -4.39 3.77
CA ALA A 44 0.21 -3.73 2.52
C ALA A 44 1.04 -4.25 1.33
N GLU A 45 2.33 -4.52 1.49
CA GLU A 45 3.16 -5.16 0.45
C GLU A 45 2.67 -6.57 0.12
N ALA A 46 2.27 -7.35 1.13
CA ALA A 46 1.72 -8.68 0.92
C ALA A 46 0.44 -8.64 0.08
N ALA A 47 -0.46 -7.69 0.35
CA ALA A 47 -1.63 -7.44 -0.49
C ALA A 47 -1.28 -7.00 -1.91
N MET A 48 -0.24 -6.17 -2.07
CA MET A 48 0.21 -5.79 -3.40
C MET A 48 0.74 -7.00 -4.20
N ARG A 49 1.50 -7.90 -3.57
CA ARG A 49 1.99 -9.14 -4.20
C ARG A 49 0.84 -10.10 -4.54
N ALA A 50 -0.15 -10.23 -3.67
CA ALA A 50 -1.33 -11.05 -3.92
C ALA A 50 -2.15 -10.51 -5.11
N ALA A 51 -2.32 -9.18 -5.18
CA ALA A 51 -3.03 -8.52 -6.26
C ALA A 51 -2.31 -8.67 -7.61
N THR A 52 -0.98 -8.51 -7.66
CA THR A 52 -0.22 -8.70 -8.90
C THR A 52 -0.29 -10.15 -9.39
N ALA A 53 -0.22 -11.12 -8.49
CA ALA A 53 -0.42 -12.53 -8.82
C ALA A 53 -1.85 -12.78 -9.36
N ARG A 54 -2.86 -12.15 -8.75
CA ARG A 54 -4.26 -12.27 -9.18
C ARG A 54 -4.53 -11.67 -10.55
N ILE A 55 -3.89 -10.56 -10.90
CA ILE A 55 -3.95 -9.97 -12.25
C ILE A 55 -3.42 -10.95 -13.29
N ALA A 56 -2.34 -11.68 -12.97
CA ALA A 56 -1.75 -12.65 -13.89
C ALA A 56 -2.63 -13.91 -14.06
N SER A 57 -3.28 -14.40 -12.99
CA SER A 57 -4.11 -15.60 -13.05
C SER A 57 -5.55 -15.33 -13.53
N ASN A 58 -6.12 -14.18 -13.16
CA ASN A 58 -7.52 -13.84 -13.34
C ASN A 58 -7.68 -12.33 -13.70
N PRO A 59 -7.31 -11.91 -14.92
CA PRO A 59 -7.33 -10.49 -15.31
C PRO A 59 -8.74 -9.86 -15.34
N GLY A 60 -9.80 -10.68 -15.33
CA GLY A 60 -11.18 -10.21 -15.23
C GLY A 60 -11.64 -9.82 -13.81
N ASP A 61 -10.87 -10.16 -12.78
CA ASP A 61 -11.19 -9.85 -11.38
C ASP A 61 -10.82 -8.41 -11.03
N ILE A 62 -11.53 -7.49 -11.68
CA ILE A 62 -11.40 -6.05 -11.47
C ILE A 62 -12.60 -5.51 -10.71
N ALA A 63 -12.38 -4.45 -9.94
CA ALA A 63 -13.42 -3.67 -9.30
C ALA A 63 -14.16 -2.78 -10.30
N ARG A 64 -13.43 -2.19 -11.24
CA ARG A 64 -13.99 -1.33 -12.29
C ARG A 64 -13.02 -1.13 -13.44
N ASN A 65 -13.58 -0.74 -14.58
CA ASN A 65 -12.83 -0.33 -15.77
C ASN A 65 -12.84 1.20 -15.89
N CYS A 66 -11.72 1.82 -15.59
CA CYS A 66 -11.54 3.27 -15.62
C CYS A 66 -11.42 3.86 -17.03
N GLN A 67 -11.33 3.02 -18.07
CA GLN A 67 -11.43 3.45 -19.46
C GLN A 67 -12.90 3.46 -19.95
N ALA A 68 -13.82 2.81 -19.23
CA ALA A 68 -15.22 2.77 -19.63
C ALA A 68 -15.90 4.14 -19.41
N GLY A 69 -16.67 4.59 -20.40
CA GLY A 69 -17.41 5.85 -20.31
C GLY A 69 -18.39 5.85 -19.13
N GLY A 70 -18.40 6.95 -18.36
CA GLY A 70 -19.27 7.11 -17.20
C GLY A 70 -18.75 6.45 -15.91
N VAL A 71 -17.61 5.76 -15.94
CA VAL A 71 -16.96 5.21 -14.74
C VAL A 71 -15.95 6.22 -14.22
N PHE A 72 -16.16 6.71 -13.01
CA PHE A 72 -15.19 7.55 -12.31
C PHE A 72 -14.34 6.70 -11.37
N CYS A 73 -13.01 6.80 -11.51
CA CYS A 73 -12.05 6.12 -10.64
C CYS A 73 -11.30 7.15 -9.80
N GLN A 74 -11.70 7.28 -8.53
CA GLN A 74 -11.00 8.07 -7.52
C GLN A 74 -9.52 7.71 -7.43
N GLY A 75 -8.68 8.64 -6.98
CA GLY A 75 -7.25 8.39 -6.78
C GLY A 75 -6.98 7.24 -5.81
N ASN A 76 -7.79 7.14 -4.76
CA ASN A 76 -7.85 6.02 -3.83
C ASN A 76 -9.25 5.38 -3.89
N PRO A 77 -9.39 4.13 -4.36
CA PRO A 77 -10.69 3.45 -4.40
C PRO A 77 -11.31 3.23 -3.02
N PHE A 78 -10.52 3.15 -1.94
CA PHE A 78 -11.05 2.93 -0.59
C PHE A 78 -11.83 4.11 -0.02
N ASP A 79 -11.64 5.30 -0.58
CA ASP A 79 -12.36 6.52 -0.17
C ASP A 79 -13.64 6.74 -1.00
N ASP A 80 -13.89 5.88 -1.99
CA ASP A 80 -15.04 5.99 -2.87
C ASP A 80 -16.27 5.28 -2.26
N PRO A 81 -17.33 6.02 -1.90
CA PRO A 81 -18.54 5.42 -1.33
C PRO A 81 -19.32 4.56 -2.34
N ASN A 82 -19.07 4.71 -3.64
CA ASN A 82 -19.74 3.95 -4.70
C ASN A 82 -18.95 2.71 -5.13
N LEU A 83 -17.80 2.43 -4.51
CA LEU A 83 -17.06 1.21 -4.80
C LEU A 83 -17.86 -0.01 -4.34
N ASP A 84 -17.99 -1.00 -5.22
CA ASP A 84 -18.54 -2.31 -4.85
C ASP A 84 -17.64 -2.96 -3.78
N THR A 85 -18.17 -3.09 -2.56
CA THR A 85 -17.42 -3.64 -1.42
C THR A 85 -17.07 -5.11 -1.60
N THR A 86 -17.76 -5.84 -2.47
CA THR A 86 -17.42 -7.24 -2.83
C THR A 86 -16.13 -7.33 -3.64
N LYS A 87 -15.71 -6.22 -4.25
CA LYS A 87 -14.47 -6.10 -5.02
C LYS A 87 -13.29 -5.62 -4.18
N ILE A 88 -13.49 -5.37 -2.89
CA ILE A 88 -12.42 -5.22 -1.91
C ILE A 88 -11.99 -6.62 -1.48
N MET A 89 -10.95 -7.14 -2.11
CA MET A 89 -10.48 -8.49 -1.84
C MET A 89 -9.54 -8.50 -0.64
N SER A 90 -9.77 -9.43 0.29
CA SER A 90 -8.84 -9.69 1.39
C SER A 90 -7.83 -10.73 0.96
N VAL A 91 -6.57 -10.59 1.39
CA VAL A 91 -5.53 -11.58 1.09
C VAL A 91 -5.86 -12.89 1.80
N ASP A 92 -5.70 -14.00 1.07
CA ASP A 92 -5.90 -15.34 1.62
C ASP A 92 -4.83 -15.65 2.68
N THR A 93 -5.24 -16.30 3.78
CA THR A 93 -4.34 -16.64 4.89
C THR A 93 -3.23 -17.62 4.48
N GLY A 94 -3.43 -18.42 3.42
CA GLY A 94 -2.39 -19.27 2.85
C GLY A 94 -1.32 -18.51 2.07
N GLN A 95 -1.59 -17.27 1.62
CA GLN A 95 -0.60 -16.41 0.96
C GLN A 95 0.13 -15.50 1.96
N PHE A 96 -0.60 -14.97 2.93
CA PHE A 96 -0.06 -14.13 3.99
C PHE A 96 -0.97 -14.24 5.20
N ASP A 97 -0.43 -14.58 6.37
CA ASP A 97 -1.17 -14.57 7.63
C ASP A 97 -0.73 -13.38 8.48
N ALA A 98 -1.65 -12.45 8.72
CA ALA A 98 -1.47 -11.32 9.62
C ALA A 98 -1.10 -11.74 11.06
N GLY A 99 -1.50 -12.94 11.49
CA GLY A 99 -1.28 -13.46 12.83
C GLY A 99 -1.79 -12.50 13.92
N THR A 100 -1.03 -12.36 15.00
CA THR A 100 -1.33 -11.44 16.12
C THR A 100 -0.65 -10.08 15.98
N LEU A 101 0.27 -9.94 15.03
CA LEU A 101 1.12 -8.76 14.85
C LEU A 101 0.37 -7.67 14.09
N ALA A 102 -0.22 -8.02 12.94
CA ALA A 102 -1.02 -7.10 12.15
C ALA A 102 -2.48 -7.08 12.66
N ALA A 103 -3.11 -5.91 12.58
CA ALA A 103 -4.43 -5.68 13.17
C ALA A 103 -5.59 -6.35 12.41
N SER A 104 -5.40 -6.64 11.12
CA SER A 104 -6.36 -7.37 10.29
C SER A 104 -5.67 -7.87 9.04
N GLN A 105 -6.29 -8.81 8.32
CA GLN A 105 -5.81 -9.19 7.00
C GLN A 105 -5.76 -8.00 6.04
N PRO A 106 -4.70 -7.86 5.24
CA PRO A 106 -4.58 -6.77 4.30
C PRO A 106 -5.53 -6.99 3.12
N GLN A 107 -5.89 -5.90 2.47
CA GLN A 107 -6.91 -5.88 1.43
C GLN A 107 -6.41 -5.13 0.20
N TYR A 108 -6.94 -5.45 -0.97
CA TYR A 108 -6.58 -4.79 -2.20
C TYR A 108 -7.77 -4.63 -3.13
N VAL A 109 -7.66 -3.65 -4.01
CA VAL A 109 -8.60 -3.35 -5.09
C VAL A 109 -7.80 -3.27 -6.38
N ILE A 110 -8.32 -3.90 -7.43
CA ILE A 110 -7.73 -3.88 -8.77
C ILE A 110 -8.66 -3.08 -9.67
N GLU A 111 -8.14 -2.06 -10.33
CA GLU A 111 -8.87 -1.25 -11.30
C GLU A 111 -8.20 -1.38 -12.67
N ASN A 112 -8.97 -1.62 -13.72
CA ASN A 112 -8.44 -1.63 -15.08
C ASN A 112 -8.28 -0.18 -15.55
N MET A 113 -7.05 0.21 -15.88
CA MET A 113 -6.72 1.55 -16.34
C MET A 113 -6.74 1.67 -17.87
N GLY A 114 -6.96 0.58 -18.58
CA GLY A 114 -7.08 0.54 -20.02
C GLY A 114 -5.84 0.06 -20.77
N ASN A 115 -5.92 0.11 -22.09
CA ASN A 115 -4.81 -0.17 -22.99
C ASN A 115 -3.98 1.09 -23.20
N TRP A 116 -2.70 1.02 -22.80
CA TRP A 116 -1.74 2.09 -23.00
C TRP A 116 -0.58 1.64 -23.84
N TYR A 117 0.18 2.60 -24.38
CA TYR A 117 1.40 2.34 -25.11
C TYR A 117 2.35 1.47 -24.28
N ASN A 118 2.85 0.40 -24.89
CA ASN A 118 3.82 -0.49 -24.26
C ASN A 118 5.24 -0.10 -24.70
N PRO A 119 6.04 0.57 -23.83
CA PRO A 119 7.38 1.03 -24.20
C PRO A 119 8.41 -0.10 -24.30
N SER A 120 8.08 -1.29 -23.81
CA SER A 120 8.99 -2.45 -23.80
C SER A 120 8.95 -3.27 -25.09
N THR A 121 8.10 -2.91 -26.05
CA THR A 121 7.91 -3.66 -27.29
C THR A 121 8.01 -2.74 -28.49
N SER A 122 8.93 -3.05 -29.40
CA SER A 122 9.08 -2.38 -30.68
C SER A 122 8.49 -3.25 -31.78
N THR A 123 7.73 -2.64 -32.69
CA THR A 123 7.25 -3.32 -33.90
C THR A 123 8.31 -3.44 -34.98
N GLY A 124 9.55 -2.98 -34.71
CA GLY A 124 10.63 -2.98 -35.69
C GLY A 124 10.39 -2.00 -36.84
N PHE A 125 9.37 -1.12 -36.73
CA PHE A 125 9.02 -0.17 -37.78
C PHE A 125 10.23 0.67 -38.22
N GLY A 126 11.05 1.16 -37.30
CA GLY A 126 12.28 1.91 -37.63
C GLY A 126 13.31 1.11 -38.46
N GLN A 127 13.22 -0.21 -38.50
CA GLN A 127 14.09 -1.12 -39.25
C GLN A 127 13.49 -1.57 -40.59
N SER A 128 12.30 -1.09 -40.94
CA SER A 128 11.61 -1.46 -42.18
C SER A 128 11.77 -0.38 -43.26
N ALA A 129 11.84 -0.78 -44.53
CA ALA A 129 12.09 0.14 -45.65
C ALA A 129 10.99 1.21 -45.84
N ASN A 130 9.79 0.93 -45.35
CA ASN A 130 8.64 1.85 -45.34
C ASN A 130 8.69 2.90 -44.22
N SER A 131 9.67 2.84 -43.30
CA SER A 131 9.83 3.82 -42.21
C SER A 131 10.22 5.22 -42.67
N HIS A 132 10.81 5.31 -43.87
CA HIS A 132 11.22 6.56 -44.52
C HIS A 132 10.19 7.11 -45.50
N ASN A 133 9.04 6.44 -45.66
CA ASN A 133 7.96 6.95 -46.50
C ASN A 133 7.22 8.10 -45.79
N TYR A 134 7.00 9.18 -46.52
CA TYR A 134 6.24 10.32 -46.01
C TYR A 134 4.81 9.89 -45.62
N GLY A 135 4.41 10.18 -44.38
CA GLY A 135 3.10 9.83 -43.84
C GLY A 135 2.98 8.41 -43.25
N ALA A 136 4.01 7.57 -43.34
CA ALA A 136 4.02 6.27 -42.69
C ALA A 136 4.25 6.42 -41.19
N GLN A 137 3.35 5.84 -40.38
CA GLN A 137 3.48 5.78 -38.92
C GLN A 137 3.56 4.31 -38.50
N GLY A 138 4.52 4.00 -37.63
CA GLY A 138 4.64 2.65 -37.07
C GLY A 138 3.46 2.33 -36.16
N THR A 139 3.01 1.08 -36.19
CA THR A 139 2.04 0.60 -35.21
C THR A 139 2.72 0.52 -33.85
N SER A 140 2.08 1.09 -32.83
CA SER A 140 2.48 0.93 -31.44
C SER A 140 1.81 -0.30 -30.85
N THR A 141 2.57 -1.10 -30.12
CA THR A 141 2.00 -2.16 -29.30
C THR A 141 1.36 -1.55 -28.07
N THR A 142 0.21 -2.06 -27.64
CA THR A 142 -0.43 -1.65 -26.40
C THR A 142 -0.40 -2.78 -25.39
N ALA A 143 -0.43 -2.43 -24.11
CA ALA A 143 -0.59 -3.36 -23.02
C ALA A 143 -1.72 -2.85 -22.11
N VAL A 144 -2.44 -3.78 -21.49
CA VAL A 144 -3.41 -3.44 -20.46
C VAL A 144 -2.64 -3.09 -19.20
N TYR A 145 -2.98 -1.97 -18.58
CA TYR A 145 -2.47 -1.59 -17.27
C TYR A 145 -3.59 -1.67 -16.25
N TYR A 146 -3.25 -2.16 -15.06
CA TYR A 146 -4.10 -2.17 -13.90
C TYR A 146 -3.52 -1.24 -12.84
N ARG A 147 -4.38 -0.55 -12.11
CA ARG A 147 -4.01 0.13 -10.88
C ARG A 147 -4.39 -0.77 -9.72
N VAL A 148 -3.40 -1.12 -8.92
CA VAL A 148 -3.59 -1.86 -7.69
C VAL A 148 -3.47 -0.88 -6.54
N THR A 149 -4.51 -0.80 -5.71
CA THR A 149 -4.46 -0.10 -4.44
C THR A 149 -4.61 -1.14 -3.32
N ALA A 150 -3.56 -1.29 -2.52
CA ALA A 150 -3.50 -2.21 -1.40
C ALA A 150 -3.50 -1.44 -0.08
N ARG A 151 -4.18 -1.96 0.94
CA ARG A 151 -4.18 -1.42 2.29
C ARG A 151 -3.80 -2.48 3.31
N SER A 152 -3.11 -2.05 4.36
CA SER A 152 -2.60 -2.92 5.43
C SER A 152 -3.67 -3.65 6.22
N GLY A 153 -4.91 -3.16 6.18
CA GLY A 153 -6.04 -3.71 6.90
C GLY A 153 -7.33 -2.91 6.69
N ASN A 154 -8.46 -3.46 7.17
CA ASN A 154 -9.74 -2.76 7.15
C ASN A 154 -9.75 -1.67 8.25
N PRO A 155 -9.90 -0.37 7.93
CA PRO A 155 -9.93 0.71 8.93
C PRO A 155 -10.98 0.52 10.03
N ALA A 156 -12.09 -0.17 9.75
CA ALA A 156 -13.12 -0.46 10.74
C ALA A 156 -12.68 -1.49 11.81
N VAL A 157 -11.60 -2.24 11.56
CA VAL A 157 -11.07 -3.29 12.44
C VAL A 157 -9.73 -2.87 13.08
N VAL A 158 -8.94 -2.07 12.37
CA VAL A 158 -7.57 -1.69 12.78
C VAL A 158 -7.56 -0.78 14.02
N GLY A 159 -8.63 0.00 14.27
CA GLY A 159 -8.75 0.87 15.44
C GLY A 159 -7.78 2.07 15.38
N GLU A 160 -7.00 2.28 16.44
CA GLU A 160 -6.04 3.40 16.56
C GLU A 160 -4.65 3.09 15.95
N ARG A 161 -4.46 1.90 15.41
CA ARG A 161 -3.20 1.49 14.77
C ARG A 161 -3.03 2.13 13.40
N ALA A 162 -1.79 2.17 12.92
CA ALA A 162 -1.46 2.75 11.64
C ALA A 162 -2.05 1.94 10.47
N VAL A 163 -2.74 2.63 9.55
CA VAL A 163 -3.17 2.06 8.26
C VAL A 163 -2.26 2.60 7.16
N VAL A 164 -1.67 1.68 6.38
CA VAL A 164 -0.81 2.02 5.24
C VAL A 164 -1.55 1.65 3.96
N VAL A 165 -1.54 2.56 2.99
CA VAL A 165 -2.08 2.33 1.64
C VAL A 165 -0.93 2.45 0.64
N LEU A 166 -0.77 1.44 -0.21
CA LEU A 166 0.19 1.40 -1.31
C LEU A 166 -0.56 1.38 -2.63
N GLN A 167 -0.01 2.07 -3.63
CA GLN A 167 -0.59 2.10 -4.96
C GLN A 167 0.47 1.91 -6.02
N ALA A 168 0.19 1.05 -6.99
CA ALA A 168 1.09 0.76 -8.10
C ALA A 168 0.32 0.54 -9.40
N MET A 169 0.99 0.87 -10.51
CA MET A 169 0.55 0.52 -11.86
C MET A 169 1.22 -0.79 -12.27
N VAL A 170 0.41 -1.76 -12.67
CA VAL A 170 0.82 -3.12 -12.99
C VAL A 170 0.45 -3.39 -14.44
N LYS A 171 1.45 -3.69 -15.27
CA LYS A 171 1.23 -4.12 -16.65
C LYS A 171 0.76 -5.57 -16.65
N GLN A 172 -0.23 -5.91 -17.48
CA GLN A 172 -0.60 -7.29 -17.76
C GLN A 172 0.57 -7.98 -18.48
N GLY A 173 1.09 -9.05 -17.87
CA GLY A 173 2.21 -9.84 -18.38
C GLY A 173 1.97 -10.44 -19.75
#